data_AF-A0AAV5ULI0-F1
#
_entry.id   AF-A0AAV5ULI0-F1
#
_cell.length_a   1.000
_cell.length_b   1.000
_cell.length_c   1.000
_cell.angle_alpha   90.00
_cell.angle_beta   90.00
_cell.angle_gamma   90.00
#
_symmetry.space_group_name_H-M   'P 1'
#
loop_
_entity.id
_entity.type
_entity.pdbx_description
1 polymer ?
#
loop_
_entity_poly.entity_id
_entity_poly.type
_entity_poly.pdbx_seq_one_letter_code
_entity_poly.pdbx_strand_id
1 'polypeptide(L)'
;LSFGTFSDYFNELESWYRKHKIEPPSITFDFFPYMCEKGDYWTGYYTTRPFYKKQSRQTHHLIRTADILSAEAGLTDAYERLNQARRILALFQHHHAITGTSRIHVMQDYSQQLFDAGNIAKSVIEESIRKLANKDEKTKMVRYEFSMNEPIEKTLLTVEKGIPIHISLYNSLPYIRHSVVSLLVTTEKCSVFDSDGEEVEAQIVPALVHGTWRKDGVLISFRVSLPHLSSRVYTIHHSESSSQTSVVHLSSPNVDNLKEQLPIIFTITPISSTTITLANGDLSTTHDAGSGMMKSAKSSTMGVVSLGLGVRQFIHSRGGAYVLREHGKDMNVSMTSVLFVCGPVQSSAHSLGSIVQHSTTVRNLPGVPSDQVHVSVRVESNQHNTEMVWAVQSEGDDSSSFYTDSVGFQMLRRKSYSTLTTPANYYPMPTAAILEDSMKRITIVSDVPHGVMGTGRMGLKVMIDRMLNQDDGKGLGQGFDSYPTDLLPIEMHFTI
;
A
#
# COMPACT_ATOMS: atom_id res chain seq x y z
N LEU A 1 12.73 -51.35 -13.28
CA LEU A 1 11.82 -50.19 -13.16
C LEU A 1 10.70 -50.59 -12.20
N SER A 2 10.43 -49.77 -11.19
CA SER A 2 9.32 -49.94 -10.25
C SER A 2 8.65 -48.59 -10.02
N PHE A 3 7.42 -48.59 -9.52
CA PHE A 3 6.84 -47.39 -8.94
C PHE A 3 7.66 -46.98 -7.70
N GLY A 4 7.71 -45.67 -7.44
CA GLY A 4 8.38 -45.10 -6.28
C GLY A 4 7.82 -43.71 -5.99
N THR A 5 8.09 -43.25 -4.77
CA THR A 5 7.72 -41.93 -4.27
C THR A 5 8.88 -40.93 -4.45
N PHE A 6 8.62 -39.64 -4.25
CA PHE A 6 9.70 -38.65 -4.18
C PHE A 6 10.72 -39.00 -3.09
N SER A 7 10.26 -39.52 -1.94
CA SER A 7 11.14 -39.96 -0.86
C SER A 7 12.05 -41.10 -1.29
N ASP A 8 11.53 -42.09 -2.03
CA ASP A 8 12.35 -43.20 -2.56
C ASP A 8 13.45 -42.68 -3.48
N TYR A 9 13.11 -41.76 -4.40
CA TYR A 9 14.08 -41.13 -5.28
C TYR A 9 15.19 -40.41 -4.50
N PHE A 10 14.84 -39.55 -3.53
CA PHE A 10 15.84 -38.79 -2.78
C PHE A 10 16.69 -39.67 -1.87
N ASN A 11 16.12 -40.72 -1.28
CA ASN A 11 16.88 -41.70 -0.48
C ASN A 11 17.94 -42.42 -1.34
N GLU A 12 17.58 -42.83 -2.55
CA GLU A 12 18.51 -43.46 -3.49
C GLU A 12 19.55 -42.47 -4.01
N LEU A 13 19.15 -41.22 -4.30
CA LEU A 13 20.06 -40.17 -4.75
C LEU A 13 21.12 -39.85 -3.68
N GLU A 14 20.71 -39.69 -2.42
CA GLU A 14 21.65 -39.50 -1.30
C GLU A 14 22.58 -40.70 -1.12
N SER A 15 22.03 -41.92 -1.21
CA SER A 15 22.83 -43.15 -1.12
C SER A 15 23.85 -43.24 -2.26
N TRP A 16 23.46 -42.81 -3.46
CA TRP A 16 24.34 -42.71 -4.62
C TRP A 16 25.46 -41.70 -4.38
N TYR A 17 25.17 -40.49 -3.89
CA TYR A 17 26.19 -39.49 -3.56
C TYR A 17 27.19 -40.00 -2.52
N ARG A 18 26.71 -40.62 -1.43
CA ARG A 18 27.56 -41.21 -0.38
C ARG A 18 28.44 -42.33 -0.92
N LYS A 19 27.87 -43.25 -1.71
CA LYS A 19 28.59 -44.39 -2.30
C LYS A 19 29.70 -43.94 -3.24
N HIS A 20 29.45 -42.88 -4.03
CA HIS A 20 30.41 -42.37 -5.00
C HIS A 20 31.33 -41.28 -4.42
N LYS A 21 31.13 -40.87 -3.16
CA LYS A 21 31.88 -39.79 -2.49
C LYS A 21 31.84 -38.49 -3.31
N ILE A 22 30.67 -38.17 -3.86
CA ILE A 22 30.42 -36.95 -4.63
C ILE A 22 29.57 -36.02 -3.76
N GLU A 23 30.01 -34.78 -3.63
CA GLU A 23 29.20 -33.73 -2.99
C GLU A 23 28.27 -33.09 -4.03
N PRO A 24 26.97 -32.88 -3.70
CA PRO A 24 26.07 -32.14 -4.58
C PRO A 24 26.54 -30.69 -4.79
N PRO A 25 26.28 -30.09 -5.96
CA PRO A 25 26.58 -28.68 -6.18
C PRO A 25 25.73 -27.78 -5.27
N SER A 26 26.35 -26.71 -4.75
CA SER A 26 25.66 -25.67 -3.98
C SER A 26 25.27 -24.50 -4.88
N ILE A 27 24.06 -23.96 -4.69
CA ILE A 27 23.50 -22.82 -5.43
C ILE A 27 22.87 -21.86 -4.42
N THR A 28 23.17 -20.55 -4.52
CA THR A 28 22.77 -19.51 -3.55
C THR A 28 21.99 -18.35 -4.16
N PHE A 29 21.24 -18.60 -5.24
CA PHE A 29 20.44 -17.58 -5.94
C PHE A 29 18.98 -18.01 -6.01
N ASP A 30 18.11 -17.11 -6.45
CA ASP A 30 16.74 -17.48 -6.84
C ASP A 30 16.66 -17.76 -8.35
N PHE A 31 15.48 -18.21 -8.78
CA PHE A 31 15.20 -18.59 -10.17
C PHE A 31 14.28 -17.57 -10.85
N PHE A 32 14.43 -16.29 -10.52
CA PHE A 32 13.70 -15.19 -11.15
C PHE A 32 14.58 -14.38 -12.12
N PRO A 33 13.99 -13.86 -13.22
CA PRO A 33 12.65 -14.17 -13.70
C PRO A 33 12.58 -15.49 -14.49
N TYR A 34 11.43 -16.16 -14.46
CA TYR A 34 11.18 -17.32 -15.31
C TYR A 34 10.96 -16.89 -16.77
N MET A 35 11.64 -17.58 -17.69
CA MET A 35 11.40 -17.52 -19.12
C MET A 35 10.95 -18.89 -19.60
N CYS A 36 9.79 -18.96 -20.24
CA CYS A 36 9.33 -20.21 -20.83
C CYS A 36 10.09 -20.55 -22.12
N GLU A 37 9.97 -21.79 -22.60
CA GLU A 37 10.63 -22.29 -23.82
C GLU A 37 10.41 -21.40 -25.06
N LYS A 38 9.26 -20.71 -25.15
CA LYS A 38 8.93 -19.79 -26.25
C LYS A 38 9.66 -18.44 -26.18
N GLY A 39 10.50 -18.21 -25.17
CA GLY A 39 11.21 -16.94 -24.96
C GLY A 39 10.40 -15.85 -24.23
N ASP A 40 9.18 -16.16 -23.76
CA ASP A 40 8.38 -15.20 -23.00
C ASP A 40 8.76 -15.21 -21.52
N TYR A 41 9.07 -14.02 -20.99
CA TYR A 41 9.28 -13.80 -19.56
C TYR A 41 7.95 -13.63 -18.81
N TRP A 42 7.78 -14.39 -17.74
CA TRP A 42 6.58 -14.35 -16.91
C TRP A 42 6.76 -13.35 -15.78
N THR A 43 6.91 -12.07 -16.14
CA THR A 43 7.10 -10.99 -15.17
C THR A 43 5.87 -10.09 -15.02
N GLY A 44 4.82 -10.35 -15.81
CA GLY A 44 3.56 -9.63 -15.75
C GLY A 44 2.75 -9.95 -14.48
N TYR A 45 2.71 -11.23 -14.09
CA TYR A 45 1.93 -11.68 -12.91
C TYR A 45 2.45 -11.14 -11.57
N TYR A 46 3.63 -10.53 -11.56
CA TYR A 46 4.10 -9.80 -10.38
C TYR A 46 3.13 -8.68 -10.01
N THR A 47 2.46 -8.05 -10.99
CA THR A 47 1.51 -6.93 -10.79
C THR A 47 0.08 -7.25 -11.18
N THR A 48 -0.20 -8.20 -12.10
CA THR A 48 -1.56 -8.51 -12.59
C THR A 48 -2.61 -8.57 -11.46
N ARG A 49 -3.69 -7.79 -11.62
CA ARG A 49 -4.80 -7.63 -10.66
C ARG A 49 -4.32 -7.24 -9.24
N PRO A 50 -3.76 -6.04 -9.06
CA PRO A 50 -3.17 -5.61 -7.80
C PRO A 50 -4.19 -5.52 -6.65
N PHE A 51 -5.47 -5.30 -6.94
CA PHE A 51 -6.53 -5.21 -5.93
C PHE A 51 -6.59 -6.45 -5.03
N TYR A 52 -6.65 -7.64 -5.62
CA TYR A 52 -6.73 -8.89 -4.86
C TYR A 52 -5.42 -9.18 -4.09
N LYS A 53 -4.27 -8.77 -4.65
CA LYS A 53 -2.97 -8.84 -3.94
C LYS A 53 -2.99 -7.99 -2.67
N LYS A 54 -3.58 -6.80 -2.72
CA LYS A 54 -3.76 -5.92 -1.55
C LYS A 54 -4.77 -6.50 -0.55
N GLN A 55 -5.92 -6.95 -1.04
CA GLN A 55 -6.98 -7.55 -0.22
C GLN A 55 -6.44 -8.75 0.60
N SER A 56 -5.57 -9.57 -0.01
CA SER A 56 -4.87 -10.65 0.71
C SER A 56 -4.01 -10.15 1.86
N ARG A 57 -3.23 -9.08 1.68
CA ARG A 57 -2.40 -8.48 2.74
C ARG A 57 -3.25 -7.91 3.88
N GLN A 58 -4.35 -7.25 3.54
CA GLN A 58 -5.31 -6.72 4.53
C GLN A 58 -5.98 -7.84 5.33
N THR A 59 -6.43 -8.89 4.65
CA THR A 59 -7.02 -10.08 5.28
C THR A 59 -6.03 -10.78 6.21
N HIS A 60 -4.77 -10.94 5.78
CA HIS A 60 -3.71 -11.49 6.62
C HIS A 60 -3.45 -10.64 7.87
N HIS A 61 -3.41 -9.31 7.75
CA HIS A 61 -3.26 -8.40 8.88
C HIS A 61 -4.41 -8.55 9.90
N LEU A 62 -5.66 -8.67 9.43
CA LEU A 62 -6.81 -8.88 10.30
C LEU A 62 -6.76 -10.24 10.99
N ILE A 63 -6.48 -11.33 10.27
CA ILE A 63 -6.38 -12.67 10.86
C ILE A 63 -5.32 -12.70 11.96
N ARG A 64 -4.13 -12.16 11.70
CA ARG A 64 -3.07 -12.06 12.71
C ARG A 64 -3.53 -11.27 13.94
N THR A 65 -4.23 -10.17 13.74
CA THR A 65 -4.72 -9.32 14.83
C THR A 65 -5.84 -10.01 15.62
N ALA A 66 -6.66 -10.80 14.95
CA ALA A 66 -7.69 -11.62 15.58
C ALA A 66 -7.10 -12.79 16.39
N ASP A 67 -6.06 -13.48 15.89
CA ASP A 67 -5.36 -14.56 16.59
C ASP A 67 -4.79 -14.06 17.94
N ILE A 68 -3.84 -13.12 17.87
CA ILE A 68 -3.83 -11.86 18.64
C ILE A 68 -4.75 -11.77 19.86
N LEU A 69 -5.77 -10.94 19.64
CA LEU A 69 -6.76 -10.51 20.60
C LEU A 69 -7.63 -11.66 21.12
N SER A 70 -7.94 -12.67 20.30
CA SER A 70 -8.77 -13.80 20.74
C SER A 70 -8.04 -14.63 21.79
N ALA A 71 -6.72 -14.81 21.67
CA ALA A 71 -5.91 -15.45 22.67
C ALA A 71 -5.86 -14.62 23.97
N GLU A 72 -5.63 -13.30 23.86
CA GLU A 72 -5.62 -12.36 24.99
C GLU A 72 -6.97 -12.33 25.73
N ALA A 73 -8.07 -12.31 24.99
CA ALA A 73 -9.43 -12.31 25.52
C ALA A 73 -9.91 -13.69 26.00
N GLY A 74 -9.16 -14.77 25.72
CA GLY A 74 -9.58 -16.15 25.98
C GLY A 74 -10.89 -16.51 25.27
N LEU A 75 -11.04 -16.15 23.99
CA LEU A 75 -12.19 -16.52 23.14
C LEU A 75 -11.93 -17.89 22.47
N THR A 76 -12.21 -18.98 23.17
CA THR A 76 -11.93 -20.33 22.70
C THR A 76 -12.76 -20.75 21.49
N ASP A 77 -13.97 -20.21 21.36
CA ASP A 77 -14.89 -20.45 20.23
C ASP A 77 -14.47 -19.73 18.94
N ALA A 78 -13.53 -18.78 19.01
CA ALA A 78 -12.96 -18.12 17.84
C ALA A 78 -12.07 -19.04 17.00
N TYR A 79 -11.55 -20.14 17.57
CA TYR A 79 -10.58 -21.02 16.91
C TYR A 79 -11.07 -21.57 15.57
N GLU A 80 -12.29 -22.13 15.53
CA GLU A 80 -12.84 -22.72 14.29
C GLU A 80 -13.16 -21.65 13.24
N ARG A 81 -13.66 -20.48 13.68
CA ARG A 81 -13.89 -19.33 12.81
C ARG A 81 -12.57 -18.86 12.17
N LEU A 82 -11.53 -18.67 12.98
CA LEU A 82 -10.21 -18.25 12.48
C LEU A 82 -9.51 -19.35 11.67
N ASN A 83 -9.78 -20.63 11.92
CA ASN A 83 -9.32 -21.72 11.05
C ASN A 83 -9.91 -21.61 9.64
N GLN A 84 -11.20 -21.29 9.51
CA GLN A 84 -11.84 -21.06 8.21
C GLN A 84 -11.19 -19.88 7.48
N ALA A 85 -11.00 -18.74 8.16
CA ALA A 85 -10.35 -17.58 7.57
C ALA A 85 -8.91 -17.88 7.13
N ARG A 86 -8.15 -18.65 7.92
CA ARG A 86 -6.78 -19.10 7.57
C ARG A 86 -6.76 -20.03 6.35
N ARG A 87 -7.71 -20.95 6.22
CA ARG A 87 -7.82 -21.85 5.05
C ARG A 87 -8.11 -21.07 3.77
N ILE A 88 -8.97 -20.07 3.84
CA ILE A 88 -9.25 -19.18 2.70
C ILE A 88 -7.98 -18.41 2.29
N LEU A 89 -7.30 -17.78 3.26
CA LEU A 89 -6.06 -17.06 2.97
C LEU A 89 -4.99 -17.98 2.36
N ALA A 90 -4.89 -19.23 2.86
CA ALA A 90 -3.99 -20.25 2.34
C ALA A 90 -4.35 -20.67 0.90
N LEU A 91 -5.64 -20.86 0.59
CA LEU A 91 -6.10 -21.12 -0.77
C LEU A 91 -5.72 -19.99 -1.72
N PHE A 92 -5.85 -18.74 -1.28
CA PHE A 92 -5.45 -17.58 -2.10
C PHE A 92 -3.94 -17.51 -2.38
N GLN A 93 -3.09 -18.22 -1.61
CA GLN A 93 -1.66 -18.32 -1.93
C GLN A 93 -1.38 -19.24 -3.13
N HIS A 94 -2.40 -19.91 -3.67
CA HIS A 94 -2.29 -20.69 -4.90
C HIS A 94 -1.68 -19.84 -6.03
N HIS A 95 -0.84 -20.48 -6.85
CA HIS A 95 -0.06 -19.84 -7.91
C HIS A 95 -0.89 -19.36 -9.13
N HIS A 96 -2.21 -19.50 -9.12
CA HIS A 96 -3.13 -18.81 -10.05
C HIS A 96 -4.07 -17.82 -9.33
N ALA A 97 -4.00 -17.71 -8.01
CA ALA A 97 -4.82 -16.79 -7.21
C ALA A 97 -4.05 -15.50 -6.93
N ILE A 98 -3.07 -15.50 -6.02
CA ILE A 98 -2.24 -14.32 -5.69
C ILE A 98 -1.45 -13.76 -6.89
N THR A 99 -1.17 -14.59 -7.89
CA THR A 99 -0.53 -14.17 -9.15
C THR A 99 -1.49 -13.39 -10.06
N GLY A 100 -2.79 -13.45 -9.80
CA GLY A 100 -3.81 -12.81 -10.63
C GLY A 100 -4.04 -13.51 -11.96
N THR A 101 -3.72 -14.79 -12.08
CA THR A 101 -3.72 -15.52 -13.36
C THR A 101 -4.80 -16.61 -13.45
N SER A 102 -5.94 -16.41 -12.80
CA SER A 102 -7.15 -17.20 -13.05
C SER A 102 -8.11 -16.48 -14.00
N ARG A 103 -9.21 -17.11 -14.40
CA ARG A 103 -10.29 -16.42 -15.13
C ARG A 103 -11.01 -15.41 -14.23
N ILE A 104 -11.71 -14.44 -14.83
CA ILE A 104 -12.40 -13.36 -14.11
C ILE A 104 -13.34 -13.92 -13.05
N HIS A 105 -14.23 -14.86 -13.42
CA HIS A 105 -15.17 -15.44 -12.45
C HIS A 105 -14.48 -16.18 -11.29
N VAL A 106 -13.31 -16.77 -11.52
CA VAL A 106 -12.51 -17.43 -10.47
C VAL A 106 -11.86 -16.38 -9.56
N MET A 107 -11.40 -15.26 -10.11
CA MET A 107 -10.89 -14.15 -9.31
C MET A 107 -11.99 -13.50 -8.46
N GLN A 108 -13.21 -13.40 -8.99
CA GLN A 108 -14.38 -12.95 -8.23
C GLN A 108 -14.71 -13.90 -7.07
N ASP A 109 -14.65 -15.21 -7.29
CA ASP A 109 -14.79 -16.22 -6.23
C ASP A 109 -13.72 -16.05 -5.13
N TYR A 110 -12.45 -15.91 -5.52
CA TYR A 110 -11.39 -15.61 -4.55
C TYR A 110 -11.63 -14.31 -3.78
N SER A 111 -12.16 -13.27 -4.43
CA SER A 111 -12.50 -12.00 -3.78
C SER A 111 -13.60 -12.17 -2.74
N GLN A 112 -14.66 -12.90 -3.07
CA GLN A 112 -15.75 -13.24 -2.15
C GLN A 112 -15.20 -14.01 -0.94
N GLN A 113 -14.37 -15.02 -1.18
CA GLN A 113 -13.76 -15.78 -0.09
C GLN A 113 -12.89 -14.89 0.82
N LEU A 114 -12.01 -14.05 0.25
CA LEU A 114 -11.19 -13.11 1.04
C LEU A 114 -12.04 -12.12 1.83
N PHE A 115 -13.14 -11.63 1.25
CA PHE A 115 -14.11 -10.79 1.95
C PHE A 115 -14.73 -11.52 3.15
N ASP A 116 -15.16 -12.78 2.98
CA ASP A 116 -15.71 -13.58 4.07
C ASP A 116 -14.68 -13.83 5.18
N ALA A 117 -13.43 -14.15 4.82
CA ALA A 117 -12.33 -14.32 5.78
C ALA A 117 -12.02 -13.01 6.54
N GLY A 118 -12.03 -11.87 5.85
CA GLY A 118 -11.88 -10.55 6.45
C GLY A 118 -12.99 -10.23 7.46
N ASN A 119 -14.25 -10.53 7.13
CA ASN A 119 -15.39 -10.34 8.02
C ASN A 119 -15.36 -11.28 9.23
N ILE A 120 -14.93 -12.54 9.04
CA ILE A 120 -14.70 -13.45 10.16
C ILE A 120 -13.66 -12.86 11.12
N ALA A 121 -12.50 -12.45 10.62
CA ALA A 121 -11.45 -11.87 11.47
C ALA A 121 -11.90 -10.56 12.14
N LYS A 122 -12.60 -9.67 11.41
CA LYS A 122 -13.20 -8.45 11.96
C LYS A 122 -14.14 -8.75 13.12
N SER A 123 -15.06 -9.72 12.96
CA SER A 123 -16.01 -10.09 14.03
C SER A 123 -15.30 -10.57 15.30
N VAL A 124 -14.24 -11.38 15.14
CA VAL A 124 -13.45 -11.87 16.27
C VAL A 124 -12.69 -10.73 16.97
N ILE A 125 -12.16 -9.76 16.21
CA ILE A 125 -11.52 -8.56 16.78
C ILE A 125 -12.52 -7.75 17.59
N GLU A 126 -13.72 -7.49 17.04
CA GLU A 126 -14.77 -6.73 17.71
C GLU A 126 -15.24 -7.42 19.01
N GLU A 127 -15.42 -8.75 18.97
CA GLU A 127 -15.76 -9.56 20.15
C GLU A 127 -14.65 -9.55 21.21
N SER A 128 -13.39 -9.67 20.78
CA SER A 128 -12.23 -9.70 21.67
C SER A 128 -12.06 -8.36 22.39
N ILE A 129 -12.13 -7.24 21.66
CA ILE A 129 -12.05 -5.91 22.26
C ILE A 129 -13.21 -5.67 23.23
N ARG A 130 -14.42 -6.07 22.86
CA ARG A 130 -15.60 -5.95 23.74
C ARG A 130 -15.40 -6.72 25.06
N LYS A 131 -14.91 -7.97 24.97
CA LYS A 131 -14.64 -8.81 26.13
C LYS A 131 -13.52 -8.24 27.01
N LEU A 132 -12.40 -7.80 26.41
CA LEU A 132 -11.29 -7.20 27.15
C LEU A 132 -11.66 -5.88 27.84
N ALA A 133 -12.55 -5.09 27.21
CA ALA A 133 -13.03 -3.85 27.78
C ALA A 133 -14.12 -4.04 28.86
N ASN A 134 -14.59 -5.27 29.11
CA ASN A 134 -15.74 -5.57 29.99
C ASN A 134 -16.96 -4.67 29.69
N LYS A 135 -17.24 -4.42 28.40
CA LYS A 135 -18.37 -3.59 27.96
C LYS A 135 -19.50 -4.43 27.38
N ASP A 136 -20.73 -4.09 27.73
CA ASP A 136 -21.95 -4.66 27.12
C ASP A 136 -22.27 -4.04 25.75
N GLU A 137 -21.68 -2.88 25.44
CA GLU A 137 -21.91 -2.14 24.20
C GLU A 137 -21.37 -2.87 22.96
N LYS A 138 -22.08 -2.74 21.84
CA LYS A 138 -21.62 -3.24 20.55
C LYS A 138 -20.37 -2.46 20.12
N THR A 139 -19.27 -3.17 19.92
CA THR A 139 -18.06 -2.62 19.30
C THR A 139 -18.14 -2.81 17.78
N LYS A 140 -17.79 -1.77 17.02
CA LYS A 140 -17.74 -1.81 15.55
C LYS A 140 -16.37 -1.29 15.06
N MET A 141 -15.77 -2.01 14.12
CA MET A 141 -14.58 -1.56 13.41
C MET A 141 -14.95 -0.49 12.37
N VAL A 142 -14.33 0.68 12.46
CA VAL A 142 -14.68 1.87 11.65
C VAL A 142 -13.64 2.25 10.58
N ARG A 143 -12.44 1.63 10.65
CA ARG A 143 -11.33 1.88 9.73
C ARG A 143 -11.26 0.90 8.56
N TYR A 144 -11.79 -0.31 8.76
CA TYR A 144 -11.77 -1.39 7.77
C TYR A 144 -13.20 -1.85 7.47
N GLU A 145 -14.00 -1.00 6.82
CA GLU A 145 -15.24 -1.48 6.22
C GLU A 145 -14.86 -2.26 4.96
N PHE A 146 -14.89 -3.59 5.08
CA PHE A 146 -14.52 -4.50 4.00
C PHE A 146 -15.56 -4.40 2.89
N SER A 147 -15.09 -4.39 1.65
CA SER A 147 -15.92 -4.51 0.46
C SER A 147 -15.33 -5.60 -0.44
N MET A 148 -16.19 -6.25 -1.22
CA MET A 148 -15.78 -7.30 -2.13
C MET A 148 -15.01 -6.72 -3.33
N ASN A 149 -15.48 -5.60 -3.90
CA ASN A 149 -14.95 -5.06 -5.16
C ASN A 149 -14.52 -3.59 -5.06
N GLU A 150 -14.53 -3.01 -3.87
CA GLU A 150 -14.12 -1.62 -3.65
C GLU A 150 -12.98 -1.55 -2.64
N PRO A 151 -12.10 -0.54 -2.73
CA PRO A 151 -11.14 -0.23 -1.68
C PRO A 151 -11.81 -0.02 -0.33
N ILE A 152 -11.08 -0.35 0.72
CA ILE A 152 -11.55 -0.17 2.10
C ILE A 152 -11.87 1.31 2.38
N GLU A 153 -13.08 1.55 2.87
CA GLU A 153 -13.55 2.88 3.24
C GLU A 153 -13.51 3.12 4.75
N LYS A 154 -13.47 4.41 5.12
CA LYS A 154 -13.65 4.87 6.50
C LYS A 154 -15.14 5.11 6.75
N THR A 155 -15.66 4.59 7.85
CA THR A 155 -17.02 4.93 8.29
C THR A 155 -17.10 6.41 8.68
N LEU A 156 -18.12 7.10 8.18
CA LEU A 156 -18.46 8.46 8.62
C LEU A 156 -19.04 8.40 10.04
N LEU A 157 -18.35 9.04 10.99
CA LEU A 157 -18.72 9.07 12.39
C LEU A 157 -19.52 10.34 12.69
N THR A 158 -20.75 10.18 13.17
CA THR A 158 -21.60 11.30 13.57
C THR A 158 -21.17 11.84 14.93
N VAL A 159 -20.58 13.04 14.95
CA VAL A 159 -20.16 13.70 16.19
C VAL A 159 -21.29 14.61 16.68
N GLU A 160 -21.91 14.26 17.81
CA GLU A 160 -23.06 14.98 18.38
C GLU A 160 -22.70 15.63 19.72
N LYS A 161 -23.39 16.73 20.06
CA LYS A 161 -23.16 17.44 21.31
C LYS A 161 -23.59 16.59 22.51
N GLY A 162 -22.67 16.40 23.45
CA GLY A 162 -22.91 15.63 24.68
C GLY A 162 -22.81 14.12 24.52
N ILE A 163 -22.54 13.60 23.32
CA ILE A 163 -22.40 12.16 23.05
C ILE A 163 -20.96 11.88 22.59
N PRO A 164 -20.07 11.40 23.48
CA PRO A 164 -18.70 11.07 23.10
C PRO A 164 -18.63 9.81 22.25
N ILE A 165 -17.68 9.78 21.30
CA ILE A 165 -17.34 8.56 20.55
C ILE A 165 -16.03 7.99 21.09
N HIS A 166 -16.08 6.76 21.60
CA HIS A 166 -14.89 6.04 22.05
C HIS A 166 -14.26 5.23 20.92
N ILE A 167 -12.98 5.43 20.67
CA ILE A 167 -12.19 4.78 19.64
C ILE A 167 -11.10 3.94 20.30
N SER A 168 -11.20 2.62 20.20
CA SER A 168 -10.13 1.71 20.61
C SER A 168 -9.15 1.49 19.46
N LEU A 169 -7.86 1.73 19.72
CA LEU A 169 -6.76 1.51 18.79
C LEU A 169 -5.85 0.42 19.33
N TYR A 170 -5.71 -0.68 18.58
CA TYR A 170 -4.87 -1.81 18.97
C TYR A 170 -3.57 -1.87 18.16
N ASN A 171 -2.45 -2.14 18.83
CA ASN A 171 -1.16 -2.36 18.21
C ASN A 171 -0.77 -3.85 18.29
N SER A 172 -0.83 -4.58 17.17
CA SER A 172 -0.49 -6.00 17.08
C SER A 172 1.01 -6.31 16.93
N LEU A 173 1.86 -5.31 17.21
CA LEU A 173 3.32 -5.42 17.13
C LEU A 173 3.93 -5.49 18.54
N PRO A 174 5.06 -6.20 18.71
CA PRO A 174 5.72 -6.38 20.00
C PRO A 174 6.59 -5.17 20.40
N TYR A 175 6.36 -3.99 19.82
CA TYR A 175 7.07 -2.75 20.12
C TYR A 175 6.13 -1.55 20.11
N ILE A 176 6.54 -0.48 20.79
CA ILE A 176 5.81 0.80 20.82
C ILE A 176 5.72 1.35 19.39
N ARG A 177 4.53 1.83 19.01
CA ARG A 177 4.29 2.42 17.70
C ARG A 177 3.77 3.85 17.84
N HIS A 178 4.48 4.79 17.25
CA HIS A 178 3.99 6.14 16.99
C HIS A 178 3.36 6.20 15.60
N SER A 179 2.20 6.84 15.46
CA SER A 179 1.53 6.96 14.16
C SER A 179 0.58 8.15 14.14
N VAL A 180 0.04 8.44 12.95
CA VAL A 180 -1.08 9.37 12.78
C VAL A 180 -2.31 8.55 12.41
N VAL A 181 -3.41 8.77 13.12
CA VAL A 181 -4.71 8.17 12.83
C VAL A 181 -5.64 9.26 12.30
N SER A 182 -6.34 8.96 11.22
CA SER A 182 -7.29 9.88 10.58
C SER A 182 -8.67 9.24 10.48
N LEU A 183 -9.65 9.82 11.16
CA LEU A 183 -11.04 9.35 11.20
C LEU A 183 -11.95 10.29 10.42
N LEU A 184 -12.96 9.75 9.74
CA LEU A 184 -13.94 10.54 8.99
C LEU A 184 -15.09 10.92 9.92
N VAL A 185 -15.36 12.22 10.08
CA VAL A 185 -16.36 12.77 11.00
C VAL A 185 -17.29 13.73 10.28
N THR A 186 -18.51 13.88 10.79
CA THR A 186 -19.56 14.75 10.19
C THR A 186 -19.32 16.25 10.37
N THR A 187 -18.45 16.65 11.30
CA THR A 187 -18.17 18.07 11.58
C THR A 187 -16.72 18.31 11.98
N GLU A 188 -16.23 19.48 11.62
CA GLU A 188 -14.98 20.09 12.07
C GLU A 188 -14.97 20.49 13.54
N LYS A 189 -16.15 20.64 14.16
CA LYS A 189 -16.31 21.05 15.56
C LYS A 189 -16.09 19.87 16.49
N CYS A 190 -14.89 19.32 16.48
CA CYS A 190 -14.54 18.19 17.31
C CYS A 190 -13.11 18.26 17.88
N SER A 191 -12.94 17.63 19.03
CA SER A 191 -11.65 17.47 19.73
C SER A 191 -11.42 15.99 20.03
N VAL A 192 -10.15 15.60 20.15
CA VAL A 192 -9.75 14.24 20.55
C VAL A 192 -9.09 14.29 21.92
N PHE A 193 -9.46 13.37 22.80
CA PHE A 193 -8.88 13.19 24.11
C PHE A 193 -8.30 11.78 24.24
N ASP A 194 -7.21 11.63 24.99
CA ASP A 194 -6.62 10.33 25.28
C ASP A 194 -7.30 9.64 26.49
N SER A 195 -6.72 8.53 26.95
CA SER A 195 -7.24 7.77 28.09
C SER A 195 -7.06 8.48 29.44
N ASP A 196 -6.16 9.45 29.52
CA ASP A 196 -5.89 10.22 30.74
C ASP A 196 -6.79 11.47 30.84
N GLY A 197 -7.56 11.74 29.79
CA GLY A 197 -8.48 12.88 29.70
C GLY A 197 -7.84 14.15 29.15
N GLU A 198 -6.63 14.06 28.62
CA GLU A 198 -5.90 15.19 28.06
C GLU A 198 -6.25 15.39 26.58
N GLU A 199 -6.39 16.65 26.15
CA GLU A 199 -6.67 16.98 24.75
C GLU A 199 -5.42 16.71 23.89
N VAL A 200 -5.59 15.95 22.81
CA VAL A 200 -4.51 15.54 21.91
C VAL A 200 -4.42 16.51 20.74
N GLU A 201 -3.21 16.90 20.36
CA GLU A 201 -2.97 17.71 19.14
C GLU A 201 -3.54 17.01 17.91
N ALA A 202 -4.48 17.69 17.25
CA ALA A 202 -5.23 17.20 16.12
C ALA A 202 -5.34 18.26 15.01
N GLN A 203 -5.64 17.80 13.80
CA GLN A 203 -5.92 18.70 12.67
C GLN A 203 -7.14 18.24 11.87
N ILE A 204 -7.95 19.20 11.45
CA ILE A 204 -9.09 19.00 10.56
C ILE A 204 -8.63 19.15 9.12
N VAL A 205 -8.87 18.13 8.30
CA VAL A 205 -8.38 17.99 6.93
C VAL A 205 -9.55 17.72 5.97
N PRO A 206 -9.56 18.25 4.74
CA PRO A 206 -10.54 17.85 3.74
C PRO A 206 -10.49 16.34 3.49
N ALA A 207 -11.66 15.71 3.34
CA ALA A 207 -11.74 14.28 3.10
C ALA A 207 -11.77 13.98 1.60
N LEU A 208 -10.74 13.30 1.08
CA LEU A 208 -10.72 12.72 -0.26
C LEU A 208 -11.13 11.25 -0.19
N VAL A 209 -12.21 10.87 -0.87
CA VAL A 209 -12.70 9.48 -0.92
C VAL A 209 -13.03 9.14 -2.37
N HIS A 210 -12.45 8.06 -2.89
CA HIS A 210 -12.59 7.64 -4.30
C HIS A 210 -12.36 8.77 -5.32
N GLY A 211 -11.37 9.64 -5.07
CA GLY A 211 -11.07 10.77 -5.97
C GLY A 211 -11.97 11.97 -5.87
N THR A 212 -12.95 11.93 -4.96
CA THR A 212 -13.89 13.02 -4.78
C THR A 212 -13.70 13.64 -3.41
N TRP A 213 -13.58 14.96 -3.36
CA TRP A 213 -13.60 15.68 -2.09
C TRP A 213 -15.01 15.66 -1.50
N ARG A 214 -15.13 15.22 -0.25
CA ARG A 214 -16.42 15.18 0.44
C ARG A 214 -16.80 16.56 0.96
N LYS A 215 -18.08 16.88 0.86
CA LYS A 215 -18.69 18.10 1.42
C LYS A 215 -19.41 17.86 2.74
N ASP A 216 -19.79 16.60 3.00
CA ASP A 216 -20.62 16.16 4.13
C ASP A 216 -19.78 15.59 5.29
N GLY A 217 -18.46 15.77 5.26
CA GLY A 217 -17.57 15.33 6.32
C GLY A 217 -16.12 15.76 6.11
N VAL A 218 -15.35 15.66 7.19
CA VAL A 218 -13.93 16.01 7.25
C VAL A 218 -13.13 14.90 7.93
N LEU A 219 -11.81 14.88 7.72
CA LEU A 219 -10.93 14.00 8.46
C LEU A 219 -10.38 14.72 9.69
N ILE A 220 -10.53 14.12 10.87
CA ILE A 220 -9.75 14.50 12.05
C ILE A 220 -8.52 13.61 12.15
N SER A 221 -7.32 14.21 12.08
CA SER A 221 -6.04 13.51 12.12
C SER A 221 -5.27 13.88 13.38
N PHE A 222 -4.84 12.89 14.16
CA PHE A 222 -4.16 13.10 15.44
C PHE A 222 -3.05 12.08 15.65
N ARG A 223 -2.05 12.44 16.46
CA ARG A 223 -0.92 11.56 16.79
C ARG A 223 -1.35 10.54 17.83
N VAL A 224 -0.83 9.33 17.71
CA VAL A 224 -1.03 8.26 18.68
C VAL A 224 0.30 7.63 19.05
N SER A 225 0.41 7.21 20.30
CA SER A 225 1.50 6.36 20.79
C SER A 225 0.86 5.12 21.39
N LEU A 226 1.09 3.96 20.77
CA LEU A 226 0.47 2.70 21.16
C LEU A 226 1.55 1.77 21.72
N PRO A 227 1.44 1.30 22.97
CA PRO A 227 2.35 0.30 23.52
C PRO A 227 2.27 -1.01 22.75
N HIS A 228 3.25 -1.89 22.97
CA HIS A 228 3.29 -3.20 22.33
C HIS A 228 2.08 -4.05 22.70
N LEU A 229 1.52 -4.80 21.74
CA LEU A 229 0.44 -5.78 21.96
C LEU A 229 -0.67 -5.27 22.88
N SER A 230 -1.14 -4.04 22.66
CA SER A 230 -2.06 -3.36 23.57
C SER A 230 -3.05 -2.47 22.86
N SER A 231 -4.17 -2.18 23.53
CA SER A 231 -5.15 -1.18 23.11
C SER A 231 -5.02 0.12 23.89
N ARG A 232 -5.22 1.26 23.22
CA ARG A 232 -5.52 2.54 23.86
C ARG A 232 -6.86 3.08 23.38
N VAL A 233 -7.59 3.72 24.29
CA VAL A 233 -8.85 4.38 23.98
C VAL A 233 -8.61 5.87 23.82
N TYR A 234 -9.16 6.43 22.74
CA TYR A 234 -9.28 7.85 22.50
C TYR A 234 -10.76 8.21 22.43
N THR A 235 -11.12 9.43 22.83
CA THR A 235 -12.51 9.88 22.82
C THR A 235 -12.65 11.12 21.97
N ILE A 236 -13.62 11.11 21.04
CA ILE A 236 -13.97 12.28 20.22
C ILE A 236 -15.19 12.96 20.84
N HIS A 237 -15.07 14.26 21.07
CA HIS A 237 -16.15 15.11 21.57
C HIS A 237 -16.51 16.17 20.54
N HIS A 238 -17.79 16.57 20.51
CA HIS A 238 -18.19 17.81 19.85
C HIS A 238 -17.67 19.02 20.66
N SER A 239 -16.90 19.90 20.01
CA SER A 239 -16.26 21.06 20.62
C SER A 239 -16.41 22.29 19.73
N GLU A 240 -17.06 23.35 20.24
CA GLU A 240 -17.19 24.63 19.50
C GLU A 240 -15.86 25.40 19.41
N SER A 241 -14.98 25.17 20.39
CA SER A 241 -13.62 25.71 20.43
C SER A 241 -12.68 24.64 20.98
N SER A 242 -11.48 24.52 20.40
CA SER A 242 -10.44 23.60 20.84
C SER A 242 -9.13 24.35 21.00
N SER A 243 -8.30 23.95 21.97
CA SER A 243 -6.96 24.50 22.16
C SER A 243 -5.89 23.76 21.37
N GLN A 244 -6.15 22.51 21.01
CA GLN A 244 -5.20 21.58 20.38
C GLN A 244 -5.62 21.11 18.98
N THR A 245 -6.85 21.39 18.55
CA THR A 245 -7.37 21.01 17.22
C THR A 245 -7.39 22.23 16.30
N SER A 246 -6.70 22.13 15.17
CA SER A 246 -6.58 23.22 14.20
C SER A 246 -7.10 22.83 12.82
N VAL A 247 -7.68 23.77 12.08
CA VAL A 247 -7.98 23.58 10.66
C VAL A 247 -6.70 23.79 9.86
N VAL A 248 -6.39 22.85 8.97
CA VAL A 248 -5.19 22.92 8.12
C VAL A 248 -5.20 24.12 7.16
N HIS A 249 -4.00 24.60 6.83
CA HIS A 249 -3.83 25.58 5.77
C HIS A 249 -3.79 24.88 4.41
N LEU A 250 -4.56 25.40 3.45
CA LEU A 250 -4.63 24.87 2.09
C LEU A 250 -3.99 25.83 1.09
N SER A 251 -3.27 25.26 0.12
CA SER A 251 -2.74 26.02 -1.01
C SER A 251 -2.77 25.23 -2.32
N SER A 252 -2.91 25.92 -3.45
CA SER A 252 -3.03 25.29 -4.77
C SER A 252 -2.58 26.23 -5.89
N PRO A 253 -1.98 25.73 -6.99
CA PRO A 253 -1.77 26.52 -8.20
C PRO A 253 -3.08 26.87 -8.93
N ASN A 254 -4.16 26.07 -8.75
CA ASN A 254 -5.43 26.17 -9.49
C ASN A 254 -6.62 26.22 -8.52
N VAL A 255 -6.85 27.37 -7.89
CA VAL A 255 -7.84 27.53 -6.81
C VAL A 255 -9.29 27.36 -7.28
N ASP A 256 -9.63 27.90 -8.45
CA ASP A 256 -11.03 27.99 -8.90
C ASP A 256 -11.70 26.61 -9.01
N ASN A 257 -10.96 25.60 -9.47
CA ASN A 257 -11.47 24.23 -9.59
C ASN A 257 -11.78 23.58 -8.24
N LEU A 258 -11.10 23.98 -7.15
CA LEU A 258 -11.19 23.33 -5.84
C LEU A 258 -12.14 24.03 -4.89
N LYS A 259 -12.31 25.35 -5.03
CA LYS A 259 -13.10 26.18 -4.09
C LYS A 259 -14.55 25.69 -3.96
N GLU A 260 -15.15 25.23 -5.05
CA GLU A 260 -16.52 24.70 -5.04
C GLU A 260 -16.63 23.24 -4.61
N GLN A 261 -15.50 22.52 -4.50
CA GLN A 261 -15.48 21.09 -4.17
C GLN A 261 -15.30 20.84 -2.66
N LEU A 262 -14.69 21.78 -1.93
CA LEU A 262 -14.37 21.62 -0.51
C LEU A 262 -15.46 22.22 0.41
N PRO A 263 -15.54 21.75 1.67
CA PRO A 263 -16.33 22.40 2.71
C PRO A 263 -15.92 23.88 2.93
N ILE A 264 -16.89 24.73 3.26
CA ILE A 264 -16.73 26.20 3.38
C ILE A 264 -15.67 26.62 4.41
N ILE A 265 -15.40 25.79 5.41
CA ILE A 265 -14.40 26.06 6.46
C ILE A 265 -12.97 26.18 5.90
N PHE A 266 -12.72 25.64 4.71
CA PHE A 266 -11.39 25.62 4.11
C PHE A 266 -11.20 26.80 3.17
N THR A 267 -10.18 27.61 3.45
CA THR A 267 -9.73 28.67 2.54
C THR A 267 -8.46 28.22 1.82
N ILE A 268 -8.46 28.33 0.49
CA ILE A 268 -7.31 27.92 -0.36
C ILE A 268 -6.52 29.16 -0.78
N THR A 269 -5.22 29.13 -0.51
CA THR A 269 -4.28 30.18 -0.91
C THR A 269 -3.67 29.87 -2.28
N PRO A 270 -3.68 30.81 -3.24
CA PRO A 270 -3.06 30.58 -4.54
C PRO A 270 -1.54 30.50 -4.44
N ILE A 271 -0.93 29.60 -5.22
CA ILE A 271 0.53 29.44 -5.34
C ILE A 271 0.99 30.06 -6.66
N SER A 272 1.94 30.99 -6.60
CA SER A 272 2.58 31.61 -7.76
C SER A 272 3.99 31.07 -8.04
N SER A 273 4.62 30.38 -7.08
CA SER A 273 5.93 29.75 -7.25
C SER A 273 5.84 28.46 -8.05
N THR A 274 6.93 28.09 -8.72
CA THR A 274 7.03 26.81 -9.45
C THR A 274 7.26 25.61 -8.52
N THR A 275 7.61 25.87 -7.26
CA THR A 275 7.85 24.84 -6.24
C THR A 275 7.24 25.23 -4.91
N ILE A 276 6.98 24.24 -4.05
CA ILE A 276 6.51 24.41 -2.69
C ILE A 276 7.20 23.40 -1.77
N THR A 277 7.39 23.78 -0.51
CA THR A 277 8.00 22.91 0.51
C THR A 277 6.95 22.44 1.50
N LEU A 278 6.95 21.15 1.81
CA LEU A 278 6.25 20.58 2.95
C LEU A 278 7.27 20.23 4.03
N ALA A 279 6.90 20.33 5.30
CA ALA A 279 7.79 19.97 6.40
C ALA A 279 7.02 19.41 7.60
N ASN A 280 7.70 18.60 8.41
CA ASN A 280 7.16 17.99 9.64
C ASN A 280 8.03 18.20 10.89
N GLY A 281 8.95 19.17 10.86
CA GLY A 281 9.90 19.46 11.94
C GLY A 281 11.30 18.92 11.65
N ASP A 282 11.41 17.64 11.28
CA ASP A 282 12.69 16.95 11.04
C ASP A 282 13.01 16.79 9.54
N LEU A 283 11.97 16.56 8.74
CA LEU A 283 12.04 16.36 7.30
C LEU A 283 11.34 17.51 6.57
N SER A 284 11.95 17.91 5.45
CA SER A 284 11.36 18.83 4.48
C SER A 284 11.42 18.23 3.08
N THR A 285 10.34 18.35 2.31
CA THR A 285 10.27 17.86 0.93
C THR A 285 9.93 19.01 0.00
N THR A 286 10.56 19.04 -1.18
CA THR A 286 10.27 20.04 -2.22
C THR A 286 9.46 19.40 -3.33
N HIS A 287 8.38 20.06 -3.73
CA HIS A 287 7.43 19.60 -4.73
C HIS A 287 7.39 20.55 -5.92
N ASP A 288 7.11 20.00 -7.10
CA ASP A 288 6.62 20.78 -8.23
C ASP A 288 5.24 21.36 -7.91
N ALA A 289 5.06 22.67 -7.97
CA ALA A 289 3.76 23.26 -7.61
C ALA A 289 2.65 22.88 -8.60
N GLY A 290 2.99 22.75 -9.89
CA GLY A 290 2.02 22.46 -10.96
C GLY A 290 1.53 21.01 -11.00
N SER A 291 2.41 20.05 -10.72
CA SER A 291 2.07 18.61 -10.71
C SER A 291 1.92 18.00 -9.32
N GLY A 292 2.38 18.68 -8.26
CA GLY A 292 2.43 18.18 -6.88
C GLY A 292 3.48 17.10 -6.63
N MET A 293 4.21 16.66 -7.65
CA MET A 293 5.22 15.60 -7.54
C MET A 293 6.43 16.05 -6.74
N MET A 294 6.91 15.18 -5.84
CA MET A 294 8.12 15.42 -5.07
C MET A 294 9.36 15.41 -5.96
N LYS A 295 10.32 16.30 -5.68
CA LYS A 295 11.61 16.42 -6.36
C LYS A 295 12.80 16.15 -5.44
N SER A 296 12.70 16.47 -4.16
CA SER A 296 13.77 16.24 -3.20
C SER A 296 13.25 16.14 -1.77
N ALA A 297 14.06 15.54 -0.91
CA ALA A 297 13.86 15.46 0.53
C ALA A 297 15.11 15.99 1.25
N LYS A 298 14.93 16.56 2.44
CA LYS A 298 16.01 17.06 3.27
C LYS A 298 15.70 16.86 4.75
N SER A 299 16.62 16.22 5.46
CA SER A 299 16.64 16.17 6.92
C SER A 299 18.04 16.53 7.46
N SER A 300 18.15 16.68 8.78
CA SER A 300 19.44 16.91 9.44
C SER A 300 20.39 15.71 9.30
N THR A 301 19.85 14.50 9.19
CA THR A 301 20.59 13.24 9.10
C THR A 301 21.04 12.92 7.69
N MET A 302 20.22 13.21 6.67
CA MET A 302 20.51 12.83 5.27
C MET A 302 21.05 13.98 4.40
N GLY A 303 21.03 15.23 4.88
CA GLY A 303 21.28 16.39 4.02
C GLY A 303 20.19 16.52 2.95
N VAL A 304 20.52 17.09 1.78
CA VAL A 304 19.56 17.18 0.66
C VAL A 304 19.74 15.98 -0.26
N VAL A 305 18.66 15.25 -0.52
CA VAL A 305 18.61 14.11 -1.44
C VAL A 305 17.65 14.42 -2.58
N SER A 306 18.14 14.37 -3.82
CA SER A 306 17.29 14.39 -5.02
C SER A 306 16.44 13.12 -5.05
N LEU A 307 15.13 13.26 -5.14
CA LEU A 307 14.18 12.14 -5.14
C LEU A 307 12.92 12.55 -5.90
N GLY A 308 12.96 12.32 -7.22
CA GLY A 308 11.85 12.53 -8.13
C GLY A 308 10.86 11.38 -8.07
N LEU A 309 9.59 11.71 -7.84
CA LEU A 309 8.46 10.78 -7.92
C LEU A 309 7.58 11.11 -9.13
N GLY A 310 6.92 10.10 -9.69
CA GLY A 310 5.92 10.33 -10.74
C GLY A 310 5.22 9.06 -11.19
N VAL A 311 4.07 9.22 -11.84
CA VAL A 311 3.33 8.12 -12.45
C VAL A 311 3.46 8.19 -13.96
N ARG A 312 3.76 7.06 -14.57
CA ARG A 312 4.03 6.89 -16.00
C ARG A 312 3.18 5.75 -16.56
N GLN A 313 2.92 5.76 -17.85
CA GLN A 313 2.14 4.74 -18.52
C GLN A 313 2.75 4.33 -19.86
N PHE A 314 2.72 3.03 -20.14
CA PHE A 314 2.87 2.48 -21.47
C PHE A 314 1.49 2.34 -22.10
N ILE A 315 1.39 2.66 -23.39
CA ILE A 315 0.17 2.47 -24.19
C ILE A 315 0.47 1.49 -25.32
N HIS A 316 -0.55 0.73 -25.72
CA HIS A 316 -0.45 -0.31 -26.75
C HIS A 316 0.41 -1.52 -26.33
N SER A 317 0.55 -1.79 -25.02
CA SER A 317 1.19 -3.00 -24.51
C SER A 317 0.46 -4.26 -24.99
N ARG A 318 1.18 -5.35 -25.25
CA ARG A 318 0.63 -6.59 -25.83
C ARG A 318 0.95 -7.85 -25.01
N GLY A 319 1.03 -7.68 -23.69
CA GLY A 319 1.22 -8.77 -22.74
C GLY A 319 -0.08 -9.53 -22.45
N GLY A 320 -0.09 -10.30 -21.37
CA GLY A 320 -1.30 -10.87 -20.78
C GLY A 320 -1.16 -11.02 -19.27
N ALA A 321 -1.92 -11.95 -18.68
CA ALA A 321 -1.93 -12.18 -17.24
C ALA A 321 -0.55 -12.60 -16.69
N TYR A 322 0.21 -13.42 -17.44
CA TYR A 322 1.55 -13.87 -17.07
C TYR A 322 2.64 -13.01 -17.68
N VAL A 323 2.51 -12.68 -18.96
CA VAL A 323 3.60 -12.12 -19.77
C VAL A 323 3.56 -10.58 -19.75
N LEU A 324 4.72 -9.97 -19.50
CA LEU A 324 4.95 -8.53 -19.66
C LEU A 324 5.44 -8.24 -21.07
N ARG A 325 4.74 -7.35 -21.80
CA ARG A 325 5.18 -6.84 -23.11
C ARG A 325 4.82 -5.36 -23.25
N GLU A 326 5.67 -4.53 -22.67
CA GLU A 326 5.64 -3.07 -22.82
C GLU A 326 5.83 -2.69 -24.30
N HIS A 327 5.17 -1.62 -24.75
CA HIS A 327 5.32 -1.11 -26.10
C HIS A 327 5.75 0.36 -26.11
N GLY A 328 6.79 0.67 -26.88
CA GLY A 328 7.30 2.03 -27.03
C GLY A 328 7.92 2.60 -25.76
N LYS A 329 7.86 3.93 -25.62
CA LYS A 329 8.34 4.67 -24.46
C LYS A 329 7.17 5.06 -23.57
N ASP A 330 7.35 4.91 -22.26
CA ASP A 330 6.37 5.35 -21.29
C ASP A 330 6.26 6.88 -21.24
N MET A 331 5.05 7.37 -20.98
CA MET A 331 4.70 8.79 -20.90
C MET A 331 4.27 9.17 -19.49
N ASN A 332 4.48 10.43 -19.08
CA ASN A 332 3.97 10.93 -17.81
C ASN A 332 2.43 10.95 -17.82
N VAL A 333 1.81 10.56 -16.70
CA VAL A 333 0.39 10.77 -16.47
C VAL A 333 0.18 12.20 -15.98
N SER A 334 -0.65 12.97 -16.69
CA SER A 334 -0.93 14.37 -16.36
C SER A 334 -1.84 14.50 -15.14
N MET A 335 -1.53 15.44 -14.26
CA MET A 335 -2.36 15.83 -13.11
C MET A 335 -3.16 17.09 -13.49
N THR A 336 -4.44 17.10 -13.15
CA THR A 336 -5.37 18.20 -13.47
C THR A 336 -5.63 19.11 -12.28
N SER A 337 -5.50 18.59 -11.06
CA SER A 337 -5.70 19.33 -9.82
C SER A 337 -4.62 18.99 -8.80
N VAL A 338 -4.13 19.99 -8.08
CA VAL A 338 -3.13 19.83 -7.02
C VAL A 338 -3.57 20.62 -5.79
N LEU A 339 -3.57 19.98 -4.64
CA LEU A 339 -3.87 20.59 -3.34
C LEU A 339 -2.77 20.26 -2.34
N PHE A 340 -2.16 21.29 -1.78
CA PHE A 340 -1.22 21.16 -0.67
C PHE A 340 -1.95 21.46 0.64
N VAL A 341 -1.74 20.58 1.62
CA VAL A 341 -2.37 20.60 2.94
C VAL A 341 -1.24 20.72 3.96
N CYS A 342 -1.20 21.80 4.72
CA CYS A 342 -0.19 22.04 5.74
C CYS A 342 -0.85 22.11 7.12
N GLY A 343 -0.39 21.29 8.05
CA GLY A 343 -0.91 21.24 9.42
C GLY A 343 0.15 20.79 10.43
N PRO A 344 -0.14 20.95 11.74
CA PRO A 344 0.83 20.64 12.79
C PRO A 344 1.11 19.14 12.95
N VAL A 345 0.15 18.27 12.65
CA VAL A 345 0.26 16.81 12.79
C VAL A 345 0.90 16.17 11.56
N GLN A 346 0.52 16.61 10.37
CA GLN A 346 1.09 16.16 9.09
C GLN A 346 0.83 17.18 7.98
N SER A 347 1.69 17.15 6.96
CA SER A 347 1.52 17.92 5.73
C SER A 347 1.54 17.00 4.52
N SER A 348 0.72 17.30 3.50
CA SER A 348 0.58 16.46 2.31
C SER A 348 0.37 17.25 1.02
N ALA A 349 0.85 16.68 -0.09
CA ALA A 349 0.53 17.10 -1.45
C ALA A 349 -0.42 16.07 -2.06
N HIS A 350 -1.55 16.50 -2.60
CA HIS A 350 -2.51 15.67 -3.30
C HIS A 350 -2.59 16.10 -4.76
N SER A 351 -2.29 15.18 -5.68
CA SER A 351 -2.35 15.38 -7.12
C SER A 351 -3.42 14.46 -7.71
N LEU A 352 -4.41 15.04 -8.38
CA LEU A 352 -5.51 14.32 -8.99
C LEU A 352 -5.40 14.44 -10.51
N GLY A 353 -5.40 13.31 -11.20
CA GLY A 353 -5.57 13.19 -12.65
C GLY A 353 -6.85 12.44 -12.99
N SER A 354 -7.06 12.13 -14.27
CA SER A 354 -8.27 11.44 -14.74
C SER A 354 -8.35 9.98 -14.29
N ILE A 355 -7.19 9.30 -14.20
CA ILE A 355 -7.09 7.86 -13.90
C ILE A 355 -6.19 7.55 -12.70
N VAL A 356 -5.53 8.57 -12.15
CA VAL A 356 -4.53 8.44 -11.08
C VAL A 356 -4.76 9.51 -10.03
N GLN A 357 -4.59 9.13 -8.77
CA GLN A 357 -4.42 10.07 -7.67
C GLN A 357 -3.11 9.72 -7.00
N HIS A 358 -2.30 10.72 -6.71
CA HIS A 358 -1.03 10.56 -6.04
C HIS A 358 -0.98 11.49 -4.84
N SER A 359 -0.59 10.97 -3.69
CA SER A 359 -0.34 11.79 -2.52
C SER A 359 1.06 11.55 -1.96
N THR A 360 1.69 12.60 -1.45
CA THR A 360 2.91 12.51 -0.65
C THR A 360 2.63 13.18 0.68
N THR A 361 2.97 12.51 1.79
CA THR A 361 2.69 12.97 3.15
C THR A 361 3.95 12.86 4.01
N VAL A 362 4.26 13.93 4.72
CA VAL A 362 5.26 13.97 5.81
C VAL A 362 4.53 14.13 7.14
N ARG A 363 4.83 13.26 8.11
CA ARG A 363 4.12 13.21 9.39
C ARG A 363 5.01 13.73 10.50
N ASN A 364 4.51 14.66 11.30
CA ASN A 364 5.23 15.13 12.48
C ASN A 364 5.06 14.05 13.56
N LEU A 365 6.06 13.19 13.69
CA LEU A 365 6.12 12.08 14.63
C LEU A 365 7.49 12.10 15.31
N PRO A 366 7.67 11.46 16.47
CA PRO A 366 9.00 11.37 17.09
C PRO A 366 9.84 10.26 16.47
N GLY A 367 11.17 10.48 16.40
CA GLY A 367 12.16 9.47 16.04
C GLY A 367 12.16 9.10 14.56
N VAL A 368 12.61 7.89 14.22
CA VAL A 368 12.77 7.42 12.82
C VAL A 368 11.54 7.66 11.91
N PRO A 369 10.28 7.51 12.37
CA PRO A 369 9.11 7.81 11.55
C PRO A 369 9.00 9.27 11.05
N SER A 370 9.71 10.22 11.66
CA SER A 370 9.72 11.63 11.24
C SER A 370 10.53 11.86 9.96
N ASP A 371 11.51 11.01 9.70
CA ASP A 371 12.37 11.05 8.50
C ASP A 371 11.76 10.26 7.31
N GLN A 372 10.52 9.76 7.43
CA GLN A 372 9.85 8.97 6.39
C GLN A 372 8.93 9.80 5.49
N VAL A 373 8.90 9.43 4.20
CA VAL A 373 7.91 9.95 3.25
C VAL A 373 6.87 8.87 2.99
N HIS A 374 5.59 9.17 3.25
CA HIS A 374 4.49 8.28 2.89
C HIS A 374 3.89 8.69 1.56
N VAL A 375 3.68 7.73 0.67
CA VAL A 375 3.09 7.97 -0.65
C VAL A 375 1.84 7.11 -0.79
N SER A 376 0.76 7.67 -1.34
CA SER A 376 -0.36 6.86 -1.83
C SER A 376 -0.56 7.06 -3.32
N VAL A 377 -0.83 5.98 -4.05
CA VAL A 377 -1.11 6.00 -5.48
C VAL A 377 -2.41 5.24 -5.72
N ARG A 378 -3.49 5.95 -6.02
CA ARG A 378 -4.73 5.35 -6.48
C ARG A 378 -4.74 5.26 -8.00
N VAL A 379 -5.10 4.10 -8.53
CA VAL A 379 -5.29 3.87 -9.97
C VAL A 379 -6.72 3.43 -10.21
N GLU A 380 -7.34 4.05 -11.22
CA GLU A 380 -8.67 3.73 -11.70
C GLU A 380 -8.73 4.07 -13.19
N SER A 381 -8.39 3.09 -14.03
CA SER A 381 -8.32 3.23 -15.49
C SER A 381 -9.24 2.22 -16.16
N ASN A 382 -9.91 2.65 -17.23
CA ASN A 382 -10.67 1.79 -18.13
C ASN A 382 -9.96 1.60 -19.49
N GLN A 383 -8.73 2.09 -19.62
CA GLN A 383 -7.99 2.04 -20.86
C GLN A 383 -7.36 0.66 -21.06
N HIS A 384 -7.69 0.00 -22.17
CA HIS A 384 -7.09 -1.29 -22.51
C HIS A 384 -5.65 -1.13 -23.03
N ASN A 385 -4.86 -2.18 -22.87
CA ASN A 385 -3.46 -2.27 -23.31
C ASN A 385 -2.58 -1.19 -22.73
N THR A 386 -2.74 -0.97 -21.42
CA THR A 386 -1.94 -0.05 -20.64
C THR A 386 -1.23 -0.75 -19.50
N GLU A 387 -0.01 -0.32 -19.24
CA GLU A 387 0.78 -0.75 -18.09
C GLU A 387 1.30 0.50 -17.37
N MET A 388 0.95 0.63 -16.10
CA MET A 388 1.21 1.80 -15.30
C MET A 388 2.36 1.56 -14.34
N VAL A 389 3.20 2.58 -14.20
CA VAL A 389 4.43 2.54 -13.41
C VAL A 389 4.48 3.74 -12.49
N TRP A 390 4.71 3.50 -11.20
CA TRP A 390 5.21 4.52 -10.30
C TRP A 390 6.74 4.53 -10.37
N ALA A 391 7.30 5.68 -10.75
CA ALA A 391 8.72 5.87 -10.97
C ALA A 391 9.33 6.62 -9.79
N VAL A 392 10.44 6.08 -9.28
CA VAL A 392 11.29 6.70 -8.27
C VAL A 392 12.66 6.93 -8.90
N GLN A 393 13.16 8.15 -8.84
CA GLN A 393 14.46 8.51 -9.42
C GLN A 393 15.25 9.37 -8.46
N SER A 394 16.48 8.97 -8.15
CA SER A 394 17.47 9.78 -7.44
C SER A 394 18.70 9.99 -8.32
N GLU A 395 19.59 10.89 -7.89
CA GLU A 395 20.93 10.98 -8.46
C GLU A 395 21.78 9.86 -7.90
N GLY A 396 22.64 9.24 -8.71
CA GLY A 396 23.52 8.17 -8.28
C GLY A 396 24.72 8.00 -9.21
N ASP A 397 25.70 7.25 -8.74
CA ASP A 397 26.94 6.95 -9.47
C ASP A 397 26.97 5.48 -9.96
N ASP A 398 28.09 5.06 -10.52
CA ASP A 398 28.27 3.70 -11.05
C ASP A 398 28.41 2.62 -9.95
N SER A 399 28.51 3.01 -8.66
CA SER A 399 28.44 2.09 -7.52
C SER A 399 27.00 1.69 -7.16
N SER A 400 26.00 2.35 -7.78
CA SER A 400 24.58 2.09 -7.55
C SER A 400 24.23 0.61 -7.65
N SER A 401 23.57 0.09 -6.61
CA SER A 401 23.04 -1.25 -6.52
C SER A 401 21.55 -1.24 -6.21
N PHE A 402 20.85 -2.27 -6.67
CA PHE A 402 19.41 -2.44 -6.52
C PHE A 402 19.11 -3.82 -5.92
N TYR A 403 18.17 -3.87 -4.98
CA TYR A 403 17.77 -5.09 -4.29
C TYR A 403 16.25 -5.20 -4.25
N THR A 404 15.74 -6.42 -4.29
CA THR A 404 14.33 -6.71 -3.99
C THR A 404 14.24 -7.80 -2.95
N ASP A 405 13.18 -7.77 -2.15
CA ASP A 405 12.94 -8.82 -1.18
C ASP A 405 12.49 -10.14 -1.86
N SER A 406 12.74 -11.25 -1.18
CA SER A 406 12.13 -12.55 -1.45
C SER A 406 11.20 -12.88 -0.30
N VAL A 407 9.90 -12.95 -0.62
CA VAL A 407 8.78 -13.29 0.27
C VAL A 407 8.73 -12.49 1.58
N GLY A 408 9.21 -11.24 1.60
CA GLY A 408 9.25 -10.38 2.78
C GLY A 408 10.28 -10.81 3.83
N PHE A 409 11.27 -11.63 3.46
CA PHE A 409 12.24 -12.20 4.40
C PHE A 409 13.69 -11.74 4.14
N GLN A 410 14.20 -11.97 2.93
CA GLN A 410 15.60 -11.67 2.57
C GLN A 410 15.69 -10.66 1.43
N MET A 411 16.67 -9.75 1.48
CA MET A 411 16.97 -8.85 0.37
C MET A 411 17.98 -9.49 -0.59
N LEU A 412 17.61 -9.60 -1.86
CA LEU A 412 18.44 -10.18 -2.91
C LEU A 412 18.94 -9.08 -3.85
N ARG A 413 20.26 -9.08 -4.12
CA ARG A 413 20.86 -8.14 -5.06
C ARG A 413 20.40 -8.46 -6.48
N ARG A 414 19.88 -7.46 -7.18
CA ARG A 414 19.44 -7.55 -8.56
C ARG A 414 20.39 -6.78 -9.46
N LYS A 415 20.47 -7.20 -10.72
CA LYS A 415 21.24 -6.50 -11.74
C LYS A 415 20.38 -6.37 -12.99
N SER A 416 20.31 -5.15 -13.51
CA SER A 416 19.72 -4.88 -14.82
C SER A 416 20.78 -5.10 -15.89
N TYR A 417 20.44 -5.84 -16.94
CA TYR A 417 21.31 -6.16 -18.07
C TYR A 417 20.74 -5.50 -19.33
N SER A 418 21.48 -4.55 -19.90
CA SER A 418 21.09 -3.83 -21.12
C SER A 418 21.03 -4.73 -22.36
N THR A 419 21.72 -5.87 -22.33
CA THR A 419 21.68 -6.89 -23.39
C THR A 419 20.41 -7.75 -23.35
N LEU A 420 19.66 -7.71 -22.25
CA LEU A 420 18.39 -8.43 -22.12
C LEU A 420 17.21 -7.49 -22.41
N THR A 421 16.11 -8.06 -22.88
CA THR A 421 14.86 -7.32 -23.08
C THR A 421 14.32 -6.78 -21.75
N THR A 422 13.56 -5.69 -21.78
CA THR A 422 12.97 -5.06 -20.59
C THR A 422 12.27 -6.04 -19.63
N PRO A 423 11.41 -6.99 -20.10
CA PRO A 423 10.75 -7.94 -19.21
C PRO A 423 11.68 -8.86 -18.40
N ALA A 424 12.91 -9.08 -18.87
CA ALA A 424 13.92 -9.90 -18.20
C ALA A 424 14.57 -9.19 -17.01
N ASN A 425 14.40 -7.87 -16.91
CA ASN A 425 14.96 -7.04 -15.84
C ASN A 425 13.93 -6.70 -14.75
N TYR A 426 12.70 -7.23 -14.87
CA TYR A 426 11.69 -7.13 -13.82
C TYR A 426 11.84 -8.27 -12.83
N TYR A 427 11.80 -7.92 -11.54
CA TYR A 427 11.85 -8.83 -10.41
C TYR A 427 10.63 -8.62 -9.50
N PRO A 428 10.20 -9.64 -8.74
CA PRO A 428 9.18 -9.43 -7.73
C PRO A 428 9.73 -8.54 -6.60
N MET A 429 8.89 -7.62 -6.13
CA MET A 429 9.01 -6.87 -4.88
C MET A 429 7.78 -7.20 -4.02
N PRO A 430 7.79 -8.31 -3.26
CA PRO A 430 6.67 -8.66 -2.42
C PRO A 430 6.38 -7.65 -1.29
N THR A 431 7.40 -6.94 -0.81
CA THR A 431 7.26 -5.94 0.26
C THR A 431 8.17 -4.74 0.10
N ALA A 432 9.42 -4.89 -0.37
CA ALA A 432 10.43 -3.86 -0.30
C ALA A 432 11.50 -3.95 -1.39
N ALA A 433 11.97 -2.79 -1.82
CA ALA A 433 13.10 -2.61 -2.70
C ALA A 433 14.10 -1.64 -2.07
N ILE A 434 15.39 -1.81 -2.37
CA ILE A 434 16.45 -0.91 -1.93
C ILE A 434 17.23 -0.42 -3.14
N LEU A 435 17.45 0.88 -3.21
CA LEU A 435 18.45 1.51 -4.05
C LEU A 435 19.55 2.06 -3.15
N GLU A 436 20.81 1.75 -3.43
CA GLU A 436 21.94 2.30 -2.65
C GLU A 436 23.14 2.58 -3.53
N ASP A 437 23.90 3.60 -3.18
CA ASP A 437 25.25 3.87 -3.69
C ASP A 437 26.24 3.94 -2.51
N SER A 438 27.46 4.41 -2.76
CA SER A 438 28.48 4.56 -1.71
C SER A 438 28.13 5.57 -0.60
N MET A 439 27.14 6.45 -0.83
CA MET A 439 26.83 7.59 0.04
C MET A 439 25.45 7.48 0.70
N LYS A 440 24.47 6.88 0.04
CA LYS A 440 23.07 6.89 0.48
C LYS A 440 22.34 5.61 0.12
N ARG A 441 21.28 5.36 0.89
CA ARG A 441 20.31 4.28 0.70
C ARG A 441 18.90 4.84 0.69
N ILE A 442 18.09 4.40 -0.27
CA ILE A 442 16.66 4.66 -0.39
C ILE A 442 15.95 3.32 -0.28
N THR A 443 15.09 3.17 0.73
CA THR A 443 14.33 1.93 0.95
C THR A 443 12.88 2.22 0.64
N ILE A 444 12.28 1.46 -0.27
CA ILE A 444 10.89 1.64 -0.68
C ILE A 444 10.12 0.42 -0.19
N VAL A 445 9.13 0.63 0.67
CA VAL A 445 8.25 -0.42 1.20
C VAL A 445 6.85 -0.22 0.65
N SER A 446 6.15 -1.29 0.27
CA SER A 446 4.78 -1.27 -0.26
C SER A 446 3.82 -2.15 0.54
N ASP A 447 2.53 -1.77 0.59
CA ASP A 447 1.45 -2.60 1.10
C ASP A 447 0.90 -3.61 0.07
N VAL A 448 1.42 -3.60 -1.17
CA VAL A 448 1.07 -4.50 -2.26
C VAL A 448 2.35 -5.13 -2.86
N PRO A 449 2.35 -6.42 -3.24
CA PRO A 449 3.43 -6.99 -4.02
C PRO A 449 3.41 -6.49 -5.47
N HIS A 450 4.57 -6.08 -6.00
CA HIS A 450 4.71 -5.52 -7.36
C HIS A 450 5.79 -6.23 -8.19
N GLY A 451 5.75 -6.05 -9.51
CA GLY A 451 6.92 -6.17 -10.36
C GLY A 451 7.73 -4.88 -10.38
N VAL A 452 9.04 -4.97 -10.24
CA VAL A 452 9.94 -3.80 -10.23
C VAL A 452 11.16 -3.98 -11.13
N MET A 453 11.67 -2.89 -11.68
CA MET A 453 12.88 -2.87 -12.50
C MET A 453 13.76 -1.67 -12.14
N GLY A 454 15.05 -1.91 -11.90
CA GLY A 454 16.05 -0.85 -11.75
C GLY A 454 16.40 -0.22 -13.10
N THR A 455 16.38 1.11 -13.19
CA THR A 455 16.61 1.87 -14.45
C THR A 455 18.02 2.46 -14.59
N GLY A 456 18.94 2.11 -13.70
CA GLY A 456 20.29 2.68 -13.63
C GLY A 456 20.32 4.01 -12.86
N ARG A 457 21.50 4.38 -12.32
CA ARG A 457 21.76 5.56 -11.46
C ARG A 457 20.63 5.82 -10.45
N MET A 458 20.45 4.90 -9.49
CA MET A 458 19.43 5.00 -8.44
C MET A 458 18.00 5.32 -8.93
N GLY A 459 17.55 4.62 -9.97
CA GLY A 459 16.15 4.67 -10.43
C GLY A 459 15.44 3.33 -10.30
N LEU A 460 14.15 3.37 -9.97
CA LEU A 460 13.26 2.22 -9.84
C LEU A 460 11.93 2.49 -10.55
N LYS A 461 11.51 1.56 -11.40
CA LYS A 461 10.15 1.48 -11.93
C LYS A 461 9.37 0.43 -11.14
N VAL A 462 8.28 0.83 -10.50
CA VAL A 462 7.35 -0.05 -9.80
C VAL A 462 6.09 -0.18 -10.64
N MET A 463 5.81 -1.37 -11.16
CA MET A 463 4.60 -1.61 -11.94
C MET A 463 3.40 -1.68 -10.98
N ILE A 464 2.48 -0.74 -11.13
CA ILE A 464 1.37 -0.51 -10.20
C ILE A 464 0.04 -1.05 -10.72
N ASP A 465 -0.17 -1.09 -12.04
CA ASP A 465 -1.38 -1.67 -12.62
C ASP A 465 -1.21 -2.04 -14.10
N ARG A 466 -2.01 -2.99 -14.60
CA ARG A 466 -1.91 -3.50 -16.00
C ARG A 466 -3.25 -4.01 -16.52
N MET A 467 -3.79 -3.37 -17.57
CA MET A 467 -5.03 -3.79 -18.24
C MET A 467 -4.73 -4.27 -19.66
N LEU A 468 -5.07 -5.52 -19.98
CA LEU A 468 -4.69 -6.16 -21.25
C LEU A 468 -5.88 -6.94 -21.80
N ASN A 469 -6.16 -6.82 -23.09
CA ASN A 469 -7.36 -7.38 -23.72
C ASN A 469 -7.07 -8.53 -24.71
N GLN A 470 -5.99 -9.28 -24.44
CA GLN A 470 -5.60 -10.46 -25.21
C GLN A 470 -5.05 -11.58 -24.32
N ASP A 471 -5.08 -12.80 -24.83
CA ASP A 471 -4.40 -13.96 -24.26
C ASP A 471 -2.90 -13.92 -24.56
N ASP A 472 -2.08 -14.42 -23.62
CA ASP A 472 -0.64 -14.53 -23.76
C ASP A 472 -0.16 -15.96 -24.07
N GLY A 473 -1.09 -16.87 -24.40
CA GLY A 473 -0.81 -18.23 -24.82
C GLY A 473 -0.30 -19.13 -23.69
N LYS A 474 -0.61 -18.79 -22.43
CA LYS A 474 -0.19 -19.55 -21.22
C LYS A 474 -1.31 -20.39 -20.60
N GLY A 475 -2.46 -20.49 -21.27
CA GLY A 475 -3.51 -21.47 -20.95
C GLY A 475 -4.76 -20.92 -20.26
N LEU A 476 -4.88 -19.60 -20.07
CA LEU A 476 -6.13 -19.00 -19.57
C LEU A 476 -7.25 -19.16 -20.61
N GLY A 477 -6.88 -19.01 -21.88
CA GLY A 477 -7.75 -19.20 -23.04
C GLY A 477 -8.11 -17.88 -23.69
N GLN A 478 -8.93 -17.98 -24.75
CA GLN A 478 -9.44 -16.81 -25.45
C GLN A 478 -10.84 -16.48 -24.95
N GLY A 479 -11.18 -15.18 -24.95
CA GLY A 479 -12.50 -14.67 -24.58
C GLY A 479 -12.46 -13.70 -23.39
N PHE A 480 -13.56 -12.97 -23.21
CA PHE A 480 -13.66 -11.88 -22.24
C PHE A 480 -13.34 -12.31 -20.80
N ASP A 481 -13.73 -13.52 -20.39
CA ASP A 481 -13.48 -14.07 -19.05
C ASP A 481 -12.00 -14.44 -18.79
N SER A 482 -11.14 -14.45 -19.81
CA SER A 482 -9.73 -14.82 -19.69
C SER A 482 -8.78 -13.63 -19.65
N TYR A 483 -9.24 -12.44 -20.02
CA TYR A 483 -8.37 -11.26 -20.12
C TYR A 483 -8.37 -10.48 -18.80
N PRO A 484 -7.23 -9.94 -18.36
CA PRO A 484 -7.17 -9.06 -17.18
C PRO A 484 -7.74 -7.67 -17.53
N THR A 485 -9.04 -7.63 -17.81
CA THR A 485 -9.85 -6.42 -18.06
C THR A 485 -10.76 -6.08 -16.87
N ASP A 486 -10.79 -6.92 -15.84
CA ASP A 486 -11.58 -6.80 -14.61
C ASP A 486 -10.86 -6.02 -13.49
N LEU A 487 -10.06 -5.01 -13.85
CA LEU A 487 -9.32 -4.27 -12.83
C LEU A 487 -10.28 -3.47 -11.95
N LEU A 488 -10.08 -3.60 -10.65
CA LEU A 488 -10.81 -2.87 -9.62
C LEU A 488 -9.98 -1.68 -9.16
N PRO A 489 -10.62 -0.56 -8.77
CA PRO A 489 -9.89 0.58 -8.23
C PRO A 489 -9.03 0.16 -7.05
N ILE A 490 -7.80 0.68 -6.98
CA ILE A 490 -6.89 0.34 -5.88
C ILE A 490 -6.13 1.59 -5.46
N GLU A 491 -6.00 1.80 -4.16
CA GLU A 491 -5.02 2.72 -3.58
C GLU A 491 -3.84 1.92 -3.06
N MET A 492 -2.62 2.18 -3.50
CA MET A 492 -1.39 1.52 -3.05
C MET A 492 -0.62 2.48 -2.16
N HIS A 493 -0.07 2.00 -1.04
CA HIS A 493 0.71 2.82 -0.13
C HIS A 493 2.18 2.42 -0.16
N PHE A 494 3.04 3.41 -0.27
CA PHE A 494 4.47 3.27 -0.15
C PHE A 494 4.99 4.07 1.05
N THR A 495 6.09 3.61 1.64
CA THR A 495 6.90 4.38 2.57
C THR A 495 8.33 4.37 2.06
N ILE A 496 8.94 5.56 2.00
CA ILE A 496 10.32 5.78 1.60
C ILE A 496 11.12 6.24 2.82
#